data_AF-A0A521QZ86-F1
#
_entry.id   AF-A0A521QZ86-F1
#
_cell.length_a   1.000
_cell.length_b   1.000
_cell.length_c   1.000
_cell.angle_alpha   90.00
_cell.angle_beta   90.00
_cell.angle_gamma   90.00
#
_symmetry.space_group_name_H-M   'P 1'
#
loop_
_entity.id
_entity.type
_entity.pdbx_description
1 polymer ?
#
loop_
_entity_poly.entity_id
_entity_poly.type
_entity_poly.pdbx_seq_one_letter_code
_entity_poly.pdbx_strand_id
1 'polypeptide(L)'
;MAYTSTMTRHRRACFLSILAVLVWLPAPANAQQTNEQLAARCAELGALFDKYNTRRSEGSGGPDMLRLGAGIDCQKGRYQQGIKTLENLLQRNRIPYPPA
;
A
#
# COMPACT_ATOMS: atom_id res chain seq x y z
N MET A 1 -6.56 46.93 -53.93
CA MET A 1 -7.57 45.87 -54.13
C MET A 1 -6.86 44.69 -54.79
N ALA A 2 -7.24 43.45 -54.43
CA ALA A 2 -6.77 42.14 -54.95
C ALA A 2 -5.41 41.63 -54.44
N TYR A 3 -5.19 40.36 -54.07
CA TYR A 3 -5.99 39.24 -53.56
C TYR A 3 -4.94 38.31 -52.88
N THR A 4 -5.40 37.54 -51.88
CA THR A 4 -4.87 36.25 -51.39
C THR A 4 -4.17 35.42 -52.49
N SER A 5 -3.16 34.57 -52.25
CA SER A 5 -3.20 33.44 -51.32
C SER A 5 -1.91 32.60 -51.46
N THR A 6 -1.46 32.05 -50.33
CA THR A 6 -0.97 30.66 -50.11
C THR A 6 0.07 29.99 -51.00
N MET A 7 0.90 29.23 -50.28
CA MET A 7 1.28 27.83 -50.51
C MET A 7 2.72 27.56 -50.97
N THR A 8 3.50 27.04 -50.01
CA THR A 8 4.27 25.77 -50.12
C THR A 8 5.45 25.74 -51.10
N ARG A 9 6.61 25.12 -50.84
CA ARG A 9 6.90 23.91 -50.08
C ARG A 9 8.41 23.62 -50.16
N HIS A 10 8.88 22.88 -49.15
CA HIS A 10 9.86 21.80 -49.29
C HIS A 10 11.17 22.05 -50.02
N ARG A 11 12.12 22.74 -49.37
CA ARG A 11 13.53 22.36 -49.53
C ARG A 11 14.22 22.51 -48.20
N ARG A 12 15.03 21.51 -47.83
CA ARG A 12 15.81 21.38 -46.58
C ARG A 12 15.10 20.57 -45.50
N ALA A 13 14.73 19.36 -45.92
CA ALA A 13 14.89 18.19 -45.08
C ALA A 13 16.38 17.96 -44.78
N CYS A 14 16.64 17.28 -43.67
CA CYS A 14 17.91 16.89 -43.08
C CYS A 14 18.47 17.86 -42.04
N PHE A 15 18.76 17.27 -40.88
CA PHE A 15 19.45 17.85 -39.72
C PHE A 15 18.58 18.70 -38.81
N LEU A 16 17.87 18.03 -37.89
CA LEU A 16 17.91 18.30 -36.43
C LEU A 16 16.65 17.70 -35.79
N SER A 17 16.58 16.38 -35.70
CA SER A 17 15.56 15.71 -34.90
C SER A 17 16.15 14.44 -34.27
N ILE A 18 17.19 14.63 -33.46
CA ILE A 18 17.55 13.62 -32.46
C ILE A 18 16.48 13.76 -31.38
N LEU A 19 15.45 12.95 -31.54
CA LEU A 19 14.40 12.68 -30.58
C LEU A 19 15.01 12.37 -29.22
N ALA A 20 14.92 13.32 -28.30
CA ALA A 20 15.01 13.09 -26.87
C ALA A 20 13.83 12.19 -26.45
N VAL A 21 14.02 10.88 -26.58
CA VAL A 21 13.10 9.86 -26.08
C VAL A 21 13.86 9.08 -25.02
N LEU A 22 13.16 8.75 -23.94
CA LEU A 22 13.58 7.99 -22.75
C LEU A 22 13.92 8.80 -21.50
N VAL A 23 13.00 9.66 -21.06
CA VAL A 23 12.81 9.83 -19.61
C VAL A 23 11.32 9.84 -19.32
N TRP A 24 10.75 8.64 -19.22
CA TRP A 24 9.53 8.39 -18.45
C TRP A 24 9.63 6.98 -17.89
N LEU A 25 10.59 6.78 -16.98
CA LEU A 25 10.46 5.68 -16.02
C LEU A 25 9.41 6.14 -15.00
N PRO A 26 8.30 5.41 -14.80
CA PRO A 26 7.51 5.61 -13.60
C PRO A 26 8.43 5.28 -12.43
N ALA A 27 8.85 6.28 -11.67
CA ALA A 27 9.52 6.06 -10.41
C ALA A 27 8.59 5.16 -9.57
N PRO A 28 9.07 4.04 -9.00
CA PRO A 28 8.27 3.32 -8.02
C PRO A 28 8.04 4.31 -6.89
N ALA A 29 6.81 4.84 -6.81
CA ALA A 29 6.37 5.57 -5.64
C ALA A 29 6.38 4.54 -4.52
N ASN A 30 7.49 4.47 -3.79
CA ASN A 30 7.54 3.84 -2.49
C ASN A 30 6.71 4.77 -1.60
N ALA A 31 5.38 4.60 -1.70
CA ALA A 31 4.40 5.33 -0.92
C ALA A 31 4.65 4.89 0.52
N GLN A 32 5.47 5.66 1.21
CA GLN A 32 5.79 5.44 2.61
C GLN A 32 4.45 5.42 3.35
N GLN A 33 4.07 4.24 3.86
CA GLN A 33 2.78 4.08 4.51
C GLN A 33 2.65 5.11 5.62
N THR A 34 1.60 5.93 5.52
CA THR A 34 1.29 6.93 6.52
C THR A 34 0.85 6.26 7.82
N ASN A 35 0.98 6.96 8.94
CA ASN A 35 0.49 6.46 10.24
C ASN A 35 -1.00 6.14 10.20
N GLU A 36 -1.80 6.90 9.44
CA GLU A 36 -3.22 6.66 9.18
C GLU A 36 -3.44 5.26 8.55
N GLN A 37 -2.69 4.95 7.49
CA GLN A 37 -2.75 3.66 6.80
C GLN A 37 -2.29 2.51 7.71
N LEU A 38 -1.24 2.73 8.50
CA LEU A 38 -0.75 1.74 9.45
C LEU A 38 -1.75 1.50 10.60
N ALA A 39 -2.42 2.55 11.08
CA ALA A 39 -3.48 2.44 12.08
C ALA A 39 -4.68 1.66 11.54
N ALA A 40 -5.12 1.96 10.31
CA ALA A 40 -6.18 1.22 9.63
C ALA A 40 -5.81 -0.26 9.47
N ARG A 41 -4.56 -0.54 9.11
CA ARG A 41 -4.05 -1.91 8.99
C ARG A 41 -4.04 -2.67 10.32
N CYS A 42 -3.61 -2.01 11.40
CA CYS A 42 -3.70 -2.56 12.76
C CYS A 42 -5.15 -2.93 13.14
N ALA A 43 -6.10 -2.04 12.84
CA ALA A 43 -7.51 -2.27 13.12
C ALA A 43 -8.09 -3.43 12.29
N GLU A 44 -7.75 -3.49 11.00
CA GLU A 44 -8.16 -4.57 10.09
C GLU A 44 -7.70 -5.94 10.59
N LEU A 45 -6.40 -6.10 10.83
CA LEU A 45 -5.82 -7.38 11.25
C LEU A 45 -6.30 -7.79 12.66
N GLY A 46 -6.46 -6.82 13.56
CA GLY A 46 -7.00 -7.06 14.90
C GLY A 46 -8.45 -7.56 14.87
N ALA A 47 -9.32 -6.88 14.11
CA ALA A 47 -10.71 -7.29 13.96
C ALA A 47 -10.84 -8.67 13.31
N LEU A 48 -9.97 -8.97 12.35
CA LEU A 48 -9.92 -10.27 11.70
C LEU A 48 -9.57 -11.37 12.72
N PHE A 49 -8.54 -11.15 13.53
CA PHE A 49 -8.17 -12.08 14.59
C PHE A 49 -9.33 -12.31 15.56
N ASP A 50 -9.97 -11.24 16.05
CA ASP A 50 -11.05 -11.33 17.03
C ASP A 50 -12.26 -12.11 16.48
N LYS A 51 -12.60 -11.91 15.20
CA LYS A 51 -13.68 -12.65 14.51
C LYS A 51 -13.45 -14.16 14.47
N TYR A 52 -12.21 -14.61 14.26
CA TYR A 52 -11.90 -16.05 14.17
C TYR A 52 -11.51 -16.66 15.52
N ASN A 53 -10.90 -15.87 16.41
CA ASN A 53 -10.44 -16.34 17.71
C ASN A 53 -11.60 -16.55 18.69
N THR A 54 -12.67 -15.75 18.61
CA THR A 54 -13.91 -15.95 19.39
C THR A 54 -14.50 -17.35 19.23
N ARG A 55 -14.37 -17.97 18.05
CA ARG A 55 -14.82 -19.36 17.83
C ARG A 55 -13.93 -20.41 18.51
N ARG A 56 -12.68 -20.08 18.87
CA ARG A 56 -11.76 -20.99 19.56
C ARG A 56 -11.77 -20.81 21.08
N SER A 57 -12.21 -19.65 21.57
CA SER A 57 -12.26 -19.30 22.98
C SER A 57 -13.52 -19.74 23.73
N GLU A 58 -14.32 -20.67 23.18
CA GLU A 58 -15.43 -21.30 23.93
C GLU A 58 -14.95 -22.24 25.08
N GLY A 59 -13.63 -22.37 25.28
CA GLY A 59 -13.01 -23.02 26.42
C GLY A 59 -12.23 -22.05 27.31
N SER A 60 -11.87 -22.49 28.52
CA SER A 60 -11.23 -21.75 29.62
C SER A 60 -9.85 -21.10 29.35
N GLY A 61 -9.46 -20.91 28.09
CA GLY A 61 -8.29 -20.14 27.69
C GLY A 61 -8.64 -18.65 27.72
N GLY A 62 -8.07 -17.91 28.66
CA GLY A 62 -8.20 -16.46 28.74
C GLY A 62 -7.77 -15.71 27.46
N PRO A 63 -7.79 -14.37 27.47
CA PRO A 63 -7.46 -13.58 26.30
C PRO A 63 -6.03 -13.87 25.81
N ASP A 64 -5.84 -13.91 24.49
CA ASP A 64 -4.52 -14.05 23.89
C ASP A 64 -3.67 -12.80 24.21
N MET A 65 -2.65 -12.99 25.04
CA MET A 65 -1.80 -11.90 25.51
C MET A 65 -0.96 -11.26 24.39
N LEU A 66 -0.65 -12.00 23.31
CA LEU A 66 0.00 -11.43 22.13
C LEU A 66 -0.97 -10.53 21.36
N ARG A 67 -2.24 -10.93 21.26
CA ARG A 67 -3.28 -10.08 20.65
C ARG A 67 -3.46 -8.78 21.43
N LEU A 68 -3.46 -8.85 22.76
CA LEU A 68 -3.53 -7.69 23.63
C LEU A 68 -2.29 -6.78 23.48
N GLY A 69 -1.10 -7.36 23.54
CA GLY A 69 0.17 -6.63 23.38
C GLY A 69 0.26 -5.91 22.04
N ALA A 70 -0.11 -6.58 20.95
CA ALA A 70 -0.13 -5.98 19.62
C ALA A 70 -1.12 -4.80 19.52
N GLY A 71 -2.28 -4.89 20.18
CA GLY A 71 -3.22 -3.79 20.28
C GLY A 71 -2.63 -2.56 20.99
N ILE A 72 -1.89 -2.78 22.08
CA ILE A 72 -1.19 -1.71 22.81
C ILE A 72 -0.09 -1.09 21.94
N ASP A 73 0.66 -1.90 21.18
CA ASP A 73 1.68 -1.39 20.27
C ASP A 73 1.07 -0.49 19.19
N CYS A 74 -0.06 -0.89 18.59
CA CYS A 74 -0.80 -0.07 17.64
C CYS A 74 -1.28 1.25 18.28
N GLN A 75 -1.80 1.22 19.50
CA GLN A 75 -2.26 2.43 20.21
C GLN A 75 -1.10 3.39 20.54
N LYS A 76 0.09 2.87 20.81
CA LYS A 76 1.29 3.66 21.13
C LYS A 76 2.06 4.15 19.89
N GLY A 77 1.49 3.99 18.69
CA GLY A 77 2.12 4.38 17.43
C GLY A 77 3.25 3.44 16.98
N ARG A 78 3.48 2.32 17.67
CA ARG A 78 4.41 1.27 17.26
C ARG A 78 3.76 0.33 16.25
N TYR A 79 3.19 0.91 15.18
CA TYR A 79 2.37 0.16 14.24
C TYR A 79 3.12 -0.99 13.59
N GLN A 80 4.37 -0.79 13.16
CA GLN A 80 5.15 -1.85 12.53
C GLN A 80 5.28 -3.11 13.41
N GLN A 81 5.49 -2.91 14.72
CA GLN A 81 5.60 -4.01 15.67
C GLN A 81 4.23 -4.67 15.94
N GLY A 82 3.19 -3.85 16.10
CA GLY A 82 1.82 -4.33 16.28
C GLY A 82 1.31 -5.14 15.07
N ILE A 83 1.45 -4.58 13.86
CA ILE A 83 1.09 -5.23 12.58
C ILE A 83 1.82 -6.55 12.44
N LYS A 84 3.15 -6.57 12.59
CA LYS A 84 3.93 -7.80 12.46
C LYS A 84 3.48 -8.88 13.46
N THR A 85 3.13 -8.48 14.67
CA THR A 85 2.63 -9.40 15.70
C THR A 85 1.25 -9.95 15.32
N LEU A 86 0.34 -9.10 14.83
CA LEU A 86 -0.99 -9.49 14.35
C LEU A 86 -0.90 -10.43 13.14
N GLU A 87 -0.05 -10.12 12.15
CA GLU A 87 0.20 -10.97 10.98
C GLU A 87 0.74 -12.34 11.39
N ASN A 88 1.67 -12.37 12.35
CA ASN A 88 2.21 -13.62 12.87
C ASN A 88 1.14 -14.44 13.61
N LEU A 89 0.26 -13.79 14.38
CA LEU A 89 -0.86 -14.44 15.04
C LEU A 89 -1.84 -15.04 14.04
N LEU A 90 -2.23 -14.28 13.02
CA LEU A 90 -3.12 -14.74 11.96
C LEU A 90 -2.49 -15.93 11.23
N GLN A 91 -1.20 -15.86 10.90
CA GLN A 91 -0.47 -16.96 10.26
C GLN A 91 -0.41 -18.22 11.14
N ARG A 92 -0.05 -18.10 12.42
CA ARG A 92 -0.02 -19.24 13.36
C ARG A 92 -1.38 -19.90 13.51
N ASN A 93 -2.44 -19.09 13.51
CA ASN A 93 -3.81 -19.58 13.64
C ASN A 93 -4.40 -20.08 12.31
N ARG A 94 -3.65 -20.00 11.21
CA ARG A 94 -4.07 -20.31 9.84
C ARG A 94 -5.29 -19.49 9.40
N ILE A 95 -5.36 -18.25 9.85
CA ILE A 95 -6.38 -17.28 9.45
C ILE A 95 -5.85 -16.55 8.22
N PRO A 96 -6.53 -16.64 7.06
CA PRO A 96 -6.14 -15.89 5.87
C PRO A 96 -6.37 -14.40 6.08
N TYR A 97 -5.43 -13.55 5.66
CA TYR A 97 -5.50 -12.10 5.78
C TYR A 97 -4.97 -11.43 4.50
N PRO A 98 -5.45 -10.21 4.17
CA PRO A 98 -5.00 -9.51 2.96
C PRO A 98 -3.52 -9.13 3.05
N PRO A 99 -2.75 -9.14 1.95
CA PRO A 99 -1.36 -8.67 1.95
C PRO A 99 -1.27 -7.15 2.19
N ALA A 100 -0.09 -6.68 2.58
CA ALA A 100 0.23 -5.25 2.80
C ALA A 100 0.72 -4.57 1.51
#